data_AF-A0A3L8R047-F1
#
_entry.id   AF-A0A3L8R047-F1
#
_cell.length_a   1.000
_cell.length_b   1.000
_cell.length_c   1.000
_cell.angle_alpha   90.00
_cell.angle_beta   90.00
_cell.angle_gamma   90.00
#
_symmetry.space_group_name_H-M   'P 1'
#
loop_
_entity.id
_entity.type
_entity.pdbx_description
1 polymer ?
#
loop_
_entity_poly.entity_id
_entity_poly.type
_entity_poly.pdbx_seq_one_letter_code
_entity_poly.pdbx_strand_id
1 'polypeptide(L)'
;MPLVLMLHPREHYDMADLPDELAAELGVLSTHIVRHVQALPHISRAHVYRIGDGGAHLHIWFFARPEGQTQLHGSWMPVWDDLLPEYPADVAEADAAIVADALVASIGGRRSAAGESRHD
;
A
#
# COMPACT_ATOMS: atom_id res chain seq x y z
N MET A 1 9.38 -3.65 -7.59
CA MET A 1 9.76 -3.26 -6.21
C MET A 1 9.48 -4.40 -5.22
N PRO A 2 10.08 -4.45 -4.00
CA PRO A 2 9.89 -5.57 -3.05
C PRO A 2 8.44 -5.73 -2.57
N LEU A 3 7.75 -4.62 -2.35
CA LEU A 3 6.35 -4.62 -1.95
C LEU A 3 5.67 -3.33 -2.41
N VAL A 4 4.51 -3.49 -3.06
CA VAL A 4 3.63 -2.40 -3.47
C VAL A 4 2.22 -2.75 -2.98
N LEU A 5 1.64 -1.89 -2.15
CA LEU A 5 0.29 -2.06 -1.62
C LEU A 5 -0.62 -0.92 -2.08
N MET A 6 -1.91 -1.21 -2.16
CA MET A 6 -2.95 -0.24 -2.47
C MET A 6 -4.00 -0.24 -1.36
N LEU A 7 -4.37 0.95 -0.89
CA LEU A 7 -5.54 1.18 -0.05
C LEU A 7 -6.58 1.96 -0.85
N HIS A 8 -7.81 1.46 -0.91
CA HIS A 8 -8.93 2.13 -1.57
C HIS A 8 -10.19 1.99 -0.68
N PRO A 9 -11.12 2.96 -0.72
CA PRO A 9 -12.43 2.79 -0.12
C PRO A 9 -13.19 1.65 -0.83
N ARG A 10 -14.28 1.20 -0.20
CA ARG A 10 -15.13 0.18 -0.80
C ARG A 10 -16.10 0.77 -1.81
N GLU A 11 -16.67 1.92 -1.49
CA GLU A 11 -17.51 2.69 -2.40
C GLU A 11 -16.65 3.60 -3.29
N HIS A 12 -17.20 4.01 -4.43
CA HIS A 12 -16.50 4.84 -5.38
C HIS A 12 -16.42 6.30 -4.90
N TYR A 13 -15.19 6.79 -4.70
CA TYR A 13 -14.91 8.19 -4.34
C TYR A 13 -13.76 8.74 -5.18
N ASP A 14 -13.73 10.07 -5.38
CA ASP A 14 -12.46 10.81 -5.47
C ASP A 14 -12.11 11.38 -4.08
N MET A 15 -10.86 11.77 -3.86
CA MET A 15 -10.35 12.26 -2.58
C MET A 15 -11.11 13.49 -2.06
N ALA A 16 -11.53 14.39 -2.96
CA ALA A 16 -12.27 15.59 -2.58
C ALA A 16 -13.71 15.31 -2.11
N ASP A 17 -14.22 14.12 -2.42
CA ASP A 17 -15.59 13.71 -2.11
C ASP A 17 -15.68 12.82 -0.86
N LEU A 18 -14.56 12.56 -0.19
CA LEU A 18 -14.54 11.76 1.03
C LEU A 18 -15.32 12.45 2.15
N PRO A 19 -16.31 11.77 2.77
CA PRO A 19 -16.84 12.17 4.06
C PRO A 19 -15.72 12.27 5.11
N ASP A 20 -15.87 13.19 6.07
CA ASP A 20 -14.86 13.45 7.10
C ASP A 20 -14.49 12.17 7.89
N GLU A 21 -15.46 11.28 8.14
CA GLU A 21 -15.22 10.01 8.82
C GLU A 21 -14.29 9.08 8.01
N LEU A 22 -14.50 8.98 6.68
CA LEU A 22 -13.64 8.18 5.82
C LEU A 22 -12.28 8.83 5.60
N ALA A 23 -12.20 10.15 5.55
CA ALA A 23 -10.93 10.87 5.51
C ALA A 23 -10.10 10.62 6.79
N ALA A 24 -10.76 10.60 7.96
CA ALA A 24 -10.12 10.26 9.23
C ALA A 24 -9.63 8.79 9.24
N GLU A 25 -10.48 7.86 8.78
CA GLU A 25 -10.11 6.45 8.67
C GLU A 25 -8.92 6.24 7.72
N LEU A 26 -8.92 6.89 6.55
CA LEU A 26 -7.83 6.85 5.58
C LEU A 26 -6.49 7.25 6.21
N GLY A 27 -6.46 8.31 7.03
CA GLY A 27 -5.26 8.77 7.73
C GLY A 27 -4.73 7.75 8.75
N VAL A 28 -5.64 7.16 9.53
CA VAL A 28 -5.30 6.12 10.52
C VAL A 28 -4.77 4.87 9.83
N LEU A 29 -5.48 4.36 8.82
CA LEU A 29 -5.07 3.19 8.04
C LEU A 29 -3.70 3.40 7.38
N SER A 30 -3.51 4.56 6.73
CA SER A 30 -2.24 4.89 6.08
C SER A 30 -1.06 4.87 7.06
N THR A 31 -1.25 5.38 8.28
CA THR A 31 -0.22 5.36 9.32
C THR A 31 0.13 3.94 9.76
N HIS A 32 -0.87 3.07 9.91
CA HIS A 32 -0.64 1.67 10.31
C HIS A 32 0.02 0.86 9.18
N ILE A 33 -0.39 1.05 7.94
CA ILE A 33 0.25 0.41 6.78
C ILE A 33 1.73 0.83 6.70
N VAL A 34 2.03 2.13 6.80
CA VAL A 34 3.42 2.64 6.81
C VAL A 34 4.24 2.05 7.97
N ARG A 35 3.65 1.92 9.16
CA ARG A 35 4.32 1.31 10.32
C ARG A 35 4.68 -0.15 10.05
N HIS A 36 3.73 -0.92 9.52
CA HIS A 36 3.90 -2.37 9.34
C HIS A 36 4.77 -2.71 8.12
N VAL A 37 4.68 -1.95 7.03
CA VAL A 37 5.60 -2.07 5.88
C VAL A 37 7.05 -1.80 6.32
N GLN A 38 7.29 -0.77 7.14
CA GLN A 38 8.63 -0.46 7.64
C GLN A 38 9.09 -1.36 8.81
N ALA A 39 8.22 -2.23 9.31
CA ALA A 39 8.60 -3.26 10.28
C ALA A 39 9.23 -4.49 9.60
N LEU A 40 9.09 -4.62 8.28
CA LEU A 40 9.79 -5.64 7.50
C LEU A 40 11.30 -5.35 7.53
N PRO A 41 12.14 -6.33 7.88
CA PRO A 41 13.55 -6.08 8.21
C PRO A 41 14.38 -5.57 7.02
N HIS A 42 13.96 -5.87 5.79
CA HIS A 42 14.66 -5.48 4.58
C HIS A 42 14.10 -4.19 3.94
N ILE A 43 13.21 -3.47 4.62
CA ILE A 43 12.58 -2.24 4.14
C ILE A 43 13.06 -1.04 4.96
N SER A 44 13.57 0.00 4.28
CA SER A 44 14.01 1.24 4.92
C SER A 44 12.94 2.32 4.99
N ARG A 45 11.99 2.35 4.04
CA ARG A 45 10.99 3.42 3.97
C ARG A 45 9.74 2.94 3.23
N ALA A 46 8.57 3.33 3.71
CA ALA A 46 7.34 3.29 2.92
C ALA A 46 7.08 4.67 2.31
N HIS A 47 6.96 4.75 0.98
CA HIS A 47 6.54 5.96 0.27
C HIS A 47 5.04 5.90 0.03
N VAL A 48 4.34 7.03 0.19
CA VAL A 48 2.88 7.13 0.05
C VAL A 48 2.55 8.04 -1.13
N TYR A 49 1.74 7.56 -2.07
CA TYR A 49 1.37 8.31 -3.27
C TYR A 49 -0.14 8.31 -3.50
N ARG A 50 -0.68 9.47 -3.90
CA ARG A 50 -2.01 9.59 -4.52
C ARG A 50 -1.79 9.89 -6.00
N ILE A 51 -2.19 8.97 -6.87
CA ILE A 51 -2.05 9.05 -8.34
C ILE A 51 -3.41 8.66 -8.92
N GLY A 52 -3.87 9.32 -9.99
CA GLY A 52 -5.15 8.99 -10.62
C GLY A 52 -5.94 10.16 -11.19
N ASP A 53 -5.49 11.41 -10.98
CA ASP A 53 -6.00 12.64 -11.60
C ASP A 53 -7.54 12.79 -11.58
N GLY A 54 -8.21 12.25 -10.55
CA GLY A 54 -9.66 12.27 -10.39
C GLY A 54 -10.47 11.41 -11.38
N GLY A 55 -9.81 10.72 -12.32
CA GLY A 55 -10.47 9.90 -13.34
C GLY A 55 -10.70 8.43 -12.95
N ALA A 56 -10.21 8.02 -11.77
CA ALA A 56 -10.27 6.65 -11.29
C ALA A 56 -10.83 6.60 -9.86
N HIS A 57 -11.28 5.41 -9.44
CA HIS A 57 -11.59 5.13 -8.04
C HIS A 57 -10.41 5.51 -7.14
N LEU A 58 -10.67 6.24 -6.05
CA LEU A 58 -9.64 6.69 -5.11
C LEU A 58 -8.77 5.52 -4.63
N HIS A 59 -7.47 5.66 -4.79
CA HIS A 59 -6.53 4.70 -4.23
C HIS A 59 -5.24 5.40 -3.80
N ILE A 60 -4.69 4.93 -2.69
CA ILE A 60 -3.41 5.36 -2.15
C ILE A 60 -2.42 4.21 -2.28
N TRP A 61 -1.29 4.50 -2.91
CA TRP A 61 -0.20 3.55 -3.11
C TRP A 61 0.84 3.64 -2.00
N PHE A 62 1.34 2.50 -1.57
CA PHE A 62 2.46 2.36 -0.64
C PHE A 62 3.57 1.57 -1.30
N PHE A 63 4.71 2.21 -1.56
CA PHE A 63 5.88 1.54 -2.13
C PHE A 63 6.95 1.34 -1.06
N ALA A 64 7.40 0.09 -0.90
CA ALA A 64 8.43 -0.27 0.05
C ALA A 64 9.83 -0.10 -0.57
N ARG A 65 10.59 0.89 -0.10
CA ARG A 65 11.97 1.10 -0.53
C ARG A 65 12.89 0.13 0.24
N PRO A 66 13.63 -0.75 -0.46
CA PRO A 66 14.52 -1.70 0.18
C PRO A 66 15.68 -1.04 0.91
N GLU A 67 16.18 -1.71 1.94
CA GLU A 67 17.41 -1.36 2.64
C GLU A 67 18.63 -1.37 1.70
N GLY A 68 19.57 -0.46 1.93
CA GLY A 68 20.80 -0.34 1.14
C GLY A 68 20.63 0.28 -0.26
N GLN A 69 19.39 0.44 -0.74
CA GLN A 69 19.07 0.94 -2.08
C GLN A 69 18.84 2.46 -2.09
N THR A 70 19.90 3.23 -1.87
CA THR A 70 19.84 4.70 -1.75
C THR A 70 19.56 5.42 -3.07
N GLN A 71 19.80 4.78 -4.22
CA GLN A 71 19.46 5.36 -5.54
C GLN A 71 17.94 5.51 -5.75
N LEU A 72 17.13 4.79 -4.96
CA LEU A 72 15.67 4.85 -5.00
C LEU A 72 15.09 5.98 -4.11
N HIS A 73 15.92 6.91 -3.65
CA HIS A 73 15.44 8.09 -2.95
C HIS A 73 14.62 9.02 -3.86
N GLY A 74 13.64 9.71 -3.28
CA GLY A 74 12.84 10.73 -3.97
C GLY A 74 11.50 10.22 -4.50
N SER A 75 10.99 10.92 -5.52
CA SER A 75 9.61 10.78 -6.00
C SER A 75 9.42 9.69 -7.06
N TRP A 76 10.50 9.05 -7.53
CA TRP A 76 10.49 8.19 -8.73
C TRP A 76 10.04 6.75 -8.51
N MET A 77 9.55 6.39 -7.32
CA MET A 77 9.24 5.00 -7.00
C MET A 77 8.25 4.31 -7.97
N PRO A 78 7.15 4.96 -8.39
CA PRO A 78 6.23 4.35 -9.36
C PRO A 78 6.94 4.05 -10.70
N VAL A 79 7.77 4.97 -11.17
CA VAL A 79 8.52 4.79 -12.43
C VAL A 79 9.58 3.71 -12.30
N TRP A 80 10.24 3.62 -11.14
CA TRP A 80 11.21 2.54 -10.89
C TRP A 80 10.56 1.17 -10.82
N ASP A 81 9.33 1.06 -10.32
CA ASP A 81 8.60 -0.20 -10.30
C ASP A 81 8.38 -0.77 -11.71
N ASP A 82 8.08 0.09 -12.68
CA ASP A 82 7.91 -0.28 -14.09
C ASP A 82 9.24 -0.62 -14.81
N LEU A 83 10.36 0.00 -14.39
CA LEU A 83 11.64 -0.10 -15.09
C LEU A 83 12.59 -1.16 -14.53
N LEU A 84 12.47 -1.51 -13.25
CA LEU A 84 13.31 -2.50 -12.61
C LEU A 84 12.85 -3.92 -12.96
N PRO A 85 13.75 -4.93 -12.86
CA PRO A 85 13.34 -6.32 -12.98
C PRO A 85 12.21 -6.67 -12.02
N GLU A 86 11.31 -7.53 -12.49
CA GLU A 86 10.20 -8.04 -11.67
C GLU A 86 10.73 -8.68 -10.39
N TYR A 87 10.09 -8.36 -9.27
CA TYR A 87 10.43 -8.93 -7.98
C TYR A 87 9.75 -10.30 -7.83
N PRO A 88 10.38 -11.30 -7.18
CA PRO A 88 9.75 -12.61 -6.97
C PRO A 88 8.39 -12.48 -6.27
N ALA A 89 7.33 -12.94 -6.94
CA ALA A 89 5.95 -12.75 -6.50
C ALA A 89 5.64 -13.46 -5.17
N ASP A 90 6.24 -14.63 -4.95
CA ASP A 90 6.09 -15.41 -3.71
C ASP A 90 6.65 -14.67 -2.49
N VAL A 91 7.78 -13.97 -2.67
CA VAL A 91 8.38 -13.14 -1.60
C VAL A 91 7.51 -11.91 -1.33
N ALA A 92 7.07 -11.19 -2.38
CA ALA A 92 6.19 -10.04 -2.23
C ALA A 92 4.85 -10.41 -1.55
N GLU A 93 4.27 -11.55 -1.91
CA GLU A 93 3.02 -12.01 -1.32
C GLU A 93 3.18 -12.46 0.14
N ALA A 94 4.32 -13.07 0.49
CA ALA A 94 4.64 -13.38 1.87
C ALA A 94 4.75 -12.11 2.74
N ASP A 95 5.41 -11.07 2.25
CA ASP A 95 5.52 -9.79 2.94
C ASP A 95 4.16 -9.07 3.04
N ALA A 96 3.37 -9.11 1.97
CA ALA A 96 2.00 -8.57 1.97
C ALA A 96 1.13 -9.28 3.02
N ALA A 97 1.26 -10.60 3.18
CA ALA A 97 0.56 -11.37 4.19
C ALA A 97 0.95 -10.94 5.61
N ILE A 98 2.24 -10.76 5.88
CA ILE A 98 2.75 -10.27 7.18
C ILE A 98 2.15 -8.89 7.51
N VAL A 99 2.19 -7.97 6.54
CA VAL A 99 1.64 -6.61 6.72
C VAL A 99 0.13 -6.65 6.95
N ALA A 100 -0.61 -7.47 6.21
CA ALA A 100 -2.05 -7.62 6.35
C ALA A 100 -2.43 -8.18 7.73
N ASP A 101 -1.74 -9.22 8.20
CA ASP A 101 -2.00 -9.83 9.51
C ASP A 101 -1.67 -8.84 10.65
N ALA A 102 -0.57 -8.09 10.52
CA ALA A 102 -0.21 -7.04 11.46
C ALA A 102 -1.23 -5.88 11.47
N LEU A 103 -1.78 -5.52 10.31
CA LEU A 103 -2.84 -4.51 10.21
C LEU A 103 -4.08 -4.97 10.98
N VAL A 104 -4.58 -6.17 10.69
CA VAL A 104 -5.74 -6.77 11.38
C VAL A 104 -5.52 -6.83 12.89
N ALA A 105 -4.33 -7.26 13.34
CA ALA A 105 -4.02 -7.31 14.76
C ALA A 105 -3.98 -5.93 15.42
N SER A 106 -3.56 -4.88 14.69
CA SER A 106 -3.33 -3.55 15.25
C SER A 106 -4.56 -2.64 15.31
N ILE A 107 -5.51 -2.81 14.40
CA ILE A 107 -6.69 -1.94 14.27
C ILE A 107 -8.00 -2.71 14.04
N GLY A 108 -7.95 -4.04 13.94
CA GLY A 108 -9.10 -4.87 13.62
C GLY A 108 -9.35 -5.01 12.11
N GLY A 109 -10.56 -5.47 11.77
CA GLY A 109 -10.94 -5.80 10.40
C GLY A 109 -10.84 -7.30 10.10
N ARG A 110 -10.95 -7.66 8.82
CA ARG A 110 -10.90 -9.05 8.38
C ARG A 110 -10.12 -9.18 7.08
N ARG A 111 -9.43 -10.30 6.93
CA ARG A 111 -8.77 -10.70 5.69
C ARG A 111 -9.77 -11.47 4.82
N SER A 112 -9.84 -11.16 3.52
CA SER A 112 -10.56 -12.02 2.56
C SER A 112 -9.74 -13.29 2.32
N ALA A 113 -10.40 -14.41 2.04
CA ALA A 113 -9.68 -15.60 1.61
C ALA A 113 -8.92 -15.31 0.31
N ALA A 114 -7.68 -15.79 0.18
CA ALA A 114 -6.92 -15.65 -1.04
C ALA A 114 -7.74 -16.25 -2.21
N GLY A 115 -8.08 -15.42 -3.20
CA GLY A 115 -8.92 -15.81 -4.35
C GLY A 115 -10.33 -15.19 -4.38
N GLU A 116 -10.79 -14.52 -3.33
CA GLU A 116 -12.06 -13.77 -3.35
C GLU A 116 -11.83 -12.28 -3.70
N SER A 117 -11.31 -11.98 -4.88
CA SER A 117 -11.58 -10.65 -5.46
C SER A 117 -13.00 -10.67 -6.00
N ARG A 118 -13.96 -10.16 -5.21
CA ARG A 118 -15.25 -9.76 -5.78
C ARG A 118 -14.99 -8.55 -6.67
N HIS A 119 -14.78 -8.81 -7.95
CA HIS A 119 -15.06 -7.84 -8.99
C HIS A 119 -16.58 -7.65 -9.04
N ASP A 120 -17.08 -6.69 -8.28
CA ASP A 120 -18.36 -6.04 -8.54
C ASP A 120 -18.07 -4.59 -8.95
#